data_AF-A0A8T1ABA3-F1
#
_entry.id   AF-A0A8T1ABA3-F1
#
_cell.length_a   1.000
_cell.length_b   1.000
_cell.length_c   1.000
_cell.angle_alpha   90.00
_cell.angle_beta   90.00
_cell.angle_gamma   90.00
#
_symmetry.space_group_name_H-M   'P 1'
#
loop_
_entity.id
_entity.type
_entity.pdbx_description
1 polymer ?
#
loop_
_entity_poly.entity_id
_entity_poly.type
_entity_poly.pdbx_seq_one_letter_code
_entity_poly.pdbx_strand_id
1 'polypeptide(L)'
;MDGNPSMRGPSESATHIARADCPHLSDSEWEALERLTIVIREAAVATMLRTLPPTEQHGVALGIIVKEQRDAAAATTTTASSGTTPRVQLLKLHLDASSTIRRRSWAYGRRLTDATCFGTYAEFKEELRQAFEPPENEFRSRAEFLDLQQDKHDVHAYAQRARYLVSNIVTNPMDEATKVVTFMKGLGDGPVKTYLFREYPSTLEAAITLAMQEEFSLRQA
;
A
#
# COMPACT_ATOMS: atom_id res chain seq x y z
N MET A 1 26.26 -15.64 61.35
CA MET A 1 26.50 -15.36 59.93
C MET A 1 25.33 -15.98 59.19
N ASP A 2 24.27 -15.20 58.98
CA ASP A 2 23.11 -15.64 58.22
C ASP A 2 23.05 -14.81 56.94
N GLY A 3 23.33 -15.48 55.83
CA GLY A 3 23.40 -14.90 54.50
C GLY A 3 22.01 -14.71 53.90
N ASN A 4 21.75 -13.47 53.52
CA ASN A 4 20.56 -12.95 52.86
C ASN A 4 20.23 -13.69 51.54
N PRO A 5 18.97 -14.09 51.25
CA PRO A 5 18.60 -14.51 49.90
C PRO A 5 18.34 -13.26 49.04
N SER A 6 19.31 -12.95 48.20
CA SER A 6 19.23 -11.91 47.19
C SER A 6 18.10 -12.20 46.20
N MET A 7 17.04 -11.40 46.26
CA MET A 7 16.04 -11.24 45.20
C MET A 7 16.76 -10.90 43.88
N ARG A 8 16.92 -11.89 43.01
CA ARG A 8 17.35 -11.68 41.62
C ARG A 8 16.11 -11.24 40.83
N GLY A 9 16.14 -10.00 40.34
CA GLY A 9 15.04 -9.39 39.57
C GLY A 9 14.77 -10.09 38.23
N PRO A 10 13.59 -9.84 37.61
CA PRO A 10 13.22 -10.40 36.32
C PRO A 10 13.66 -9.48 35.18
N SER A 11 14.78 -9.79 34.53
CA SER A 11 15.21 -9.24 33.22
C SER A 11 16.60 -9.82 32.95
N GLU A 12 16.81 -10.72 31.98
CA GLU A 12 17.04 -10.34 30.58
C GLU A 12 16.91 -11.56 29.62
N SER A 13 16.31 -12.68 30.06
CA SER A 13 16.26 -13.93 29.25
C SER A 13 14.94 -14.17 28.51
N ALA A 14 14.01 -13.20 28.47
CA ALA A 14 12.61 -13.46 28.11
C ALA A 14 12.27 -13.40 26.60
N THR A 15 13.20 -12.99 25.73
CA THR A 15 12.89 -12.73 24.31
C THR A 15 13.14 -13.89 23.37
N HIS A 16 13.95 -14.88 23.74
CA HIS A 16 14.31 -16.01 22.88
C HIS A 16 13.47 -17.24 23.22
N ILE A 17 12.69 -17.76 22.27
CA ILE A 17 11.93 -19.02 22.43
C ILE A 17 12.69 -20.12 21.69
N ALA A 18 13.06 -21.17 22.42
CA ALA A 18 13.81 -22.28 21.85
C ALA A 18 12.85 -23.39 21.35
N ARG A 19 13.30 -24.18 20.37
CA ARG A 19 12.58 -25.37 19.88
C ARG A 19 12.14 -26.33 21.00
N ALA A 20 12.93 -26.40 22.07
CA ALA A 20 12.66 -27.22 23.25
C ALA A 20 11.41 -26.77 24.03
N ASP A 21 11.00 -25.51 23.91
CA ASP A 21 9.84 -24.93 24.59
C ASP A 21 8.52 -25.24 23.86
N CYS A 22 8.58 -25.77 22.63
CA CYS A 22 7.41 -26.07 21.80
C CYS A 22 7.49 -27.49 21.20
N PRO A 23 7.44 -28.56 22.03
CA PRO A 23 7.57 -29.95 21.56
C PRO A 23 6.37 -30.42 20.72
N HIS A 24 5.23 -29.74 20.82
CA HIS A 24 3.99 -30.05 20.08
C HIS A 24 4.02 -29.59 18.62
N LEU A 25 5.01 -28.79 18.21
CA LEU A 25 5.19 -28.35 16.83
C LEU A 25 6.08 -29.34 16.07
N SER A 26 5.69 -29.64 14.84
CA SER A 26 6.53 -30.36 13.88
C SER A 26 7.64 -29.45 13.34
N ASP A 27 8.67 -30.05 12.74
CA ASP A 27 9.86 -29.30 12.29
C ASP A 27 9.53 -28.30 11.17
N SER A 28 8.58 -28.63 10.29
CA SER A 28 8.10 -27.72 9.24
C SER A 28 7.29 -26.54 9.78
N GLU A 29 6.56 -26.73 10.88
CA GLU A 29 5.81 -25.67 11.55
C GLU A 29 6.73 -24.73 12.32
N TRP A 30 7.76 -25.29 12.96
CA TRP A 30 8.78 -24.52 13.64
C TRP A 30 9.56 -23.65 12.64
N GLU A 31 9.98 -24.22 11.51
CA GLU A 31 10.69 -23.48 10.46
C GLU A 31 9.83 -22.34 9.88
N ALA A 32 8.52 -22.55 9.71
CA ALA A 32 7.59 -21.51 9.28
C ALA A 32 7.49 -20.34 10.28
N LEU A 33 7.55 -20.63 11.58
CA LEU A 33 7.55 -19.62 12.64
C LEU A 33 8.90 -18.86 12.73
N GLU A 34 10.03 -19.53 12.48
CA GLU A 34 11.33 -18.88 12.36
C GLU A 34 11.39 -17.90 11.18
N ARG A 35 10.77 -18.24 10.05
CA ARG A 35 10.64 -17.30 8.92
C ARG A 35 9.75 -16.10 9.26
N LEU A 36 8.69 -16.31 10.04
CA LEU A 36 7.84 -15.22 10.52
C LEU A 36 8.60 -14.29 11.49
N THR A 37 9.54 -14.83 12.26
CA THR A 37 10.41 -14.09 13.19
C THR A 37 11.24 -13.03 12.45
N ILE A 38 11.71 -13.36 11.25
CA ILE A 38 12.44 -12.42 10.35
C ILE A 38 11.52 -11.26 9.91
N VAL A 39 10.22 -11.50 9.77
CA VAL A 39 9.25 -10.54 9.19
C VAL A 39 8.60 -9.63 10.25
N ILE A 40 8.32 -10.13 11.47
CA ILE A 40 7.50 -9.42 12.48
C ILE A 40 8.28 -9.08 13.77
N ARG A 41 9.60 -9.32 13.78
CA ARG A 41 10.50 -9.31 14.97
C ARG A 41 10.13 -10.39 16.00
N GLU A 42 11.18 -10.95 16.58
CA GLU A 42 11.16 -12.08 17.52
C GLU A 42 10.26 -11.88 18.73
N ALA A 43 10.21 -10.67 19.31
CA ALA A 43 9.38 -10.38 20.46
C ALA A 43 7.87 -10.56 20.20
N ALA A 44 7.41 -10.31 18.97
CA ALA A 44 6.01 -10.47 18.59
C ALA A 44 5.64 -11.94 18.43
N VAL A 45 6.51 -12.74 17.79
CA VAL A 45 6.34 -14.20 17.67
C VAL A 45 6.39 -14.85 19.05
N ALA A 46 7.30 -14.39 19.91
CA ALA A 46 7.44 -14.89 21.27
C ALA A 46 6.23 -14.57 22.16
N THR A 47 5.60 -13.42 21.95
CA THR A 47 4.35 -13.09 22.64
C THR A 47 3.22 -13.99 22.16
N MET A 48 3.11 -14.19 20.84
CA MET A 48 2.08 -15.05 20.25
C MET A 48 2.16 -16.50 20.74
N LEU A 49 3.36 -17.09 20.76
CA LEU A 49 3.57 -18.46 21.24
C LEU A 49 3.28 -18.64 22.74
N ARG A 50 3.31 -17.55 23.53
CA ARG A 50 2.96 -17.59 24.95
C ARG A 50 1.49 -17.34 25.23
N THR A 51 0.80 -16.58 24.38
CA THR A 51 -0.60 -16.19 24.60
C THR A 51 -1.61 -17.10 23.91
N LEU A 52 -1.21 -17.78 22.82
CA LEU A 52 -2.11 -18.63 22.05
C LEU A 52 -2.09 -20.09 22.51
N PRO A 53 -3.25 -20.77 22.58
CA PRO A 53 -3.31 -22.20 22.87
C PRO A 53 -2.71 -23.03 21.71
N PRO A 54 -2.18 -24.24 21.96
CA PRO A 54 -1.47 -25.05 20.96
C PRO A 54 -2.24 -25.30 19.66
N THR A 55 -3.57 -25.42 19.73
CA THR A 55 -4.45 -25.61 18.57
C THR A 55 -4.49 -24.39 17.65
N GLU A 56 -4.39 -23.18 18.22
CA GLU A 56 -4.36 -21.94 17.45
C GLU A 56 -2.96 -21.66 16.90
N GLN A 57 -1.90 -22.08 17.60
CA GLN A 57 -0.52 -22.04 17.08
C GLN A 57 -0.38 -22.90 15.82
N HIS A 58 -0.97 -24.10 15.82
CA HIS A 58 -1.05 -24.98 14.65
C HIS A 58 -1.77 -24.29 13.48
N GLY A 59 -2.92 -23.66 13.74
CA GLY A 59 -3.66 -22.91 12.72
C GLY A 59 -2.85 -21.76 12.09
N VAL A 60 -2.08 -21.03 12.89
CA VAL A 60 -1.19 -19.97 12.41
C VAL A 60 -0.04 -20.55 11.58
N ALA A 61 0.62 -21.61 12.05
CA ALA A 61 1.71 -22.26 11.33
C ALA A 61 1.24 -22.84 9.98
N LEU A 62 0.11 -23.54 9.96
CA LEU A 62 -0.49 -24.05 8.73
C LEU A 62 -0.89 -22.93 7.77
N GLY A 63 -1.45 -21.83 8.28
CA GLY A 63 -1.79 -20.67 7.46
C GLY A 63 -0.58 -20.05 6.76
N ILE A 64 0.58 -20.04 7.43
CA ILE A 64 1.85 -19.57 6.87
C ILE A 64 2.35 -20.55 5.80
N ILE A 65 2.40 -21.84 6.11
CA ILE A 65 2.86 -22.89 5.19
C ILE A 65 2.01 -22.91 3.91
N VAL A 66 0.68 -22.89 4.04
CA VAL A 66 -0.25 -22.90 2.89
C VAL A 66 -0.09 -21.63 2.04
N LYS A 67 0.19 -20.49 2.66
CA LYS A 67 0.46 -19.25 1.94
C LYS A 67 1.79 -19.33 1.18
N GLU A 68 2.85 -19.83 1.81
CA GLU A 68 4.13 -20.03 1.14
C GLU A 68 4.03 -21.01 -0.05
N GLN A 69 3.27 -22.10 0.10
CA GLN A 69 3.01 -23.04 -0.98
C GLN A 69 2.25 -22.40 -2.15
N ARG A 70 1.28 -21.52 -1.85
CA ARG A 70 0.54 -20.76 -2.87
C ARG A 70 1.45 -19.77 -3.60
N ASP A 71 2.31 -19.06 -2.87
CA ASP A 71 3.24 -18.08 -3.44
C ASP A 71 4.33 -18.79 -4.28
N ALA A 72 4.79 -19.97 -3.87
CA ALA A 72 5.70 -20.82 -4.65
C ALA A 72 5.03 -21.36 -5.93
N ALA A 73 3.78 -21.80 -5.86
CA ALA A 73 3.02 -22.25 -7.04
C ALA A 73 2.75 -21.12 -8.04
N ALA A 74 2.51 -19.90 -7.55
CA ALA A 74 2.39 -18.70 -8.40
C ALA A 74 3.71 -18.35 -9.10
N ALA A 75 4.86 -18.56 -8.43
CA ALA A 75 6.18 -18.36 -9.03
C ALA A 75 6.49 -19.40 -10.12
N THR A 76 6.12 -20.67 -9.93
CA THR A 76 6.36 -21.74 -10.93
C THR A 76 5.51 -21.59 -12.20
N THR A 77 4.34 -20.96 -12.10
CA THR A 77 3.46 -20.75 -13.27
C THR A 77 3.87 -19.52 -14.12
N THR A 78 4.90 -18.77 -13.72
CA THR A 78 5.32 -17.53 -14.39
C THR A 78 6.46 -17.71 -15.40
N THR A 79 6.99 -18.93 -15.60
CA THR A 79 8.03 -19.21 -16.62
C THR A 79 7.46 -19.89 -17.88
N ALA A 80 6.53 -19.21 -18.57
CA ALA A 80 6.29 -19.40 -20.00
C ALA A 80 5.34 -18.30 -20.52
N SER A 81 5.89 -17.15 -20.90
CA SER A 81 5.46 -16.30 -22.03
C SER A 81 5.79 -14.82 -21.78
N SER A 82 6.88 -14.41 -22.42
CA SER A 82 7.16 -13.10 -23.01
C SER A 82 6.31 -11.88 -22.60
N GLY A 83 6.98 -10.96 -21.89
CA GLY A 83 7.05 -9.55 -22.28
C GLY A 83 5.86 -8.67 -21.93
N THR A 84 5.93 -7.96 -20.80
CA THR A 84 5.80 -6.49 -20.69
C THR A 84 5.99 -6.05 -19.23
N THR A 85 7.09 -5.31 -19.01
CA THR A 85 7.38 -4.29 -17.99
C THR A 85 6.74 -4.38 -16.58
N PRO A 86 7.53 -4.67 -15.52
CA PRO A 86 7.11 -4.53 -14.14
C PRO A 86 7.31 -3.07 -13.68
N ARG A 87 6.44 -2.14 -14.08
CA ARG A 87 6.47 -0.74 -13.58
C ARG A 87 5.17 -0.23 -12.97
N VAL A 88 4.16 -1.10 -12.77
CA VAL A 88 2.91 -0.72 -12.08
C VAL A 88 2.80 -1.31 -10.66
N GLN A 89 3.66 -2.26 -10.30
CA GLN A 89 3.60 -2.93 -8.98
C GLN A 89 4.24 -2.16 -7.82
N LEU A 90 5.06 -1.15 -8.10
CA LEU A 90 5.78 -0.42 -7.05
C LEU A 90 4.92 0.64 -6.34
N LEU A 91 3.80 1.06 -6.93
CA LEU A 91 2.89 2.07 -6.35
C LEU A 91 1.81 1.48 -5.43
N LYS A 92 1.69 0.16 -5.30
CA LYS A 92 0.70 -0.47 -4.40
C LYS A 92 1.26 -1.03 -3.08
N LEU A 93 2.57 -1.07 -2.89
CA LEU A 93 3.17 -1.63 -1.67
C LEU A 93 3.58 -0.60 -0.61
N HIS A 94 3.24 0.68 -0.80
CA HIS A 94 3.32 1.70 0.25
C HIS A 94 1.93 2.10 0.79
N LEU A 95 0.94 1.20 0.73
CA LEU A 95 -0.10 1.21 1.77
C LEU A 95 0.57 0.62 3.03
N ASP A 96 1.26 1.50 3.76
CA ASP A 96 1.93 1.27 5.04
C ASP A 96 1.29 0.10 5.80
N ALA A 97 2.09 -0.88 6.22
CA ALA A 97 1.63 -1.99 7.06
C ALA A 97 0.80 -1.48 8.26
N SER A 98 1.12 -0.30 8.78
CA SER A 98 0.34 0.42 9.80
C SER A 98 -1.10 0.73 9.36
N SER A 99 -1.31 1.17 8.11
CA SER A 99 -2.64 1.42 7.55
C SER A 99 -3.48 0.14 7.42
N THR A 100 -2.84 -0.99 7.11
CA THR A 100 -3.48 -2.30 7.02
C THR A 100 -3.83 -2.84 8.41
N ILE A 101 -2.92 -2.69 9.37
CA ILE A 101 -3.15 -3.05 10.78
C ILE A 101 -4.31 -2.22 11.36
N ARG A 102 -4.32 -0.90 11.10
CA ARG A 102 -5.38 0.00 11.55
C ARG A 102 -6.74 -0.37 10.96
N ARG A 103 -6.81 -0.68 9.66
CA ARG A 103 -8.04 -1.15 9.00
C ARG A 103 -8.57 -2.45 9.58
N ARG A 104 -7.68 -3.41 9.84
CA ARG A 104 -8.05 -4.69 10.46
C ARG A 104 -8.60 -4.47 11.86
N SER A 105 -7.89 -3.72 12.71
CA SER A 105 -8.32 -3.44 14.09
C SER A 105 -9.70 -2.77 14.15
N TRP A 106 -9.96 -1.79 13.27
CA TRP A 106 -11.27 -1.15 13.15
C TRP A 106 -12.39 -2.13 12.76
N ALA A 107 -12.16 -2.96 11.74
CA ALA A 107 -13.15 -3.94 11.28
C ALA A 107 -13.44 -5.00 12.36
N TYR A 108 -12.42 -5.46 13.08
CA TYR A 108 -12.58 -6.37 14.22
C TYR A 108 -13.36 -5.71 15.37
N GLY A 109 -13.10 -4.44 15.69
CA GLY A 109 -13.82 -3.70 16.72
C GLY A 109 -15.33 -3.60 16.43
N ARG A 110 -15.70 -3.26 15.19
CA ARG A 110 -17.11 -3.22 14.74
C ARG A 110 -17.80 -4.57 14.88
N ARG A 111 -17.11 -5.65 14.50
CA ARG A 111 -17.64 -7.02 14.58
C ARG A 111 -17.81 -7.53 16.01
N LEU A 112 -16.98 -7.08 16.94
CA LEU A 112 -17.12 -7.41 18.37
C LEU A 112 -18.36 -6.74 18.99
N THR A 113 -18.72 -5.54 18.53
CA THR A 113 -19.91 -4.82 19.01
C THR A 113 -21.20 -5.30 18.35
N ASP A 114 -21.14 -5.74 17.09
CA ASP A 114 -22.29 -6.27 16.35
C ASP A 114 -21.80 -7.36 15.37
N ALA A 115 -22.24 -8.60 15.61
CA ALA A 115 -21.87 -9.75 14.78
C ALA A 115 -22.42 -9.65 13.33
N THR A 116 -23.44 -8.82 13.12
CA THR A 116 -24.10 -8.56 11.83
C THR A 116 -23.74 -7.21 11.20
N CYS A 117 -22.74 -6.50 11.75
CA CYS A 117 -22.36 -5.13 11.34
C CYS A 117 -22.04 -4.92 9.86
N PHE A 118 -21.77 -6.00 9.11
CA PHE A 118 -21.56 -5.97 7.67
C PHE A 118 -22.54 -6.95 7.02
N GLY A 119 -23.74 -6.47 6.71
CA GLY A 119 -24.81 -7.28 6.12
C GLY A 119 -24.41 -7.86 4.74
N THR A 120 -23.62 -7.10 3.97
CA THR A 120 -23.03 -7.55 2.71
C THR A 120 -21.58 -7.11 2.52
N TYR A 121 -20.86 -7.77 1.62
CA TYR A 121 -19.50 -7.35 1.24
C TYR A 121 -19.47 -5.95 0.60
N ALA A 122 -20.56 -5.50 -0.02
CA ALA A 122 -20.66 -4.17 -0.59
C ALA A 122 -20.71 -3.09 0.52
N GLU A 123 -21.53 -3.31 1.55
CA GLU A 123 -21.63 -2.45 2.73
C GLU A 123 -20.30 -2.38 3.49
N PHE A 124 -19.63 -3.52 3.70
CA PHE A 124 -18.31 -3.55 4.31
C PHE A 124 -17.30 -2.66 3.57
N LYS A 125 -17.25 -2.75 2.24
CA LYS A 125 -16.34 -1.93 1.43
C LYS A 125 -16.68 -0.45 1.53
N GLU A 126 -17.96 -0.09 1.53
CA GLU A 126 -18.38 1.30 1.62
C GLU A 126 -18.09 1.89 3.00
N GLU A 127 -18.35 1.15 4.07
CA GLU A 127 -17.99 1.61 5.42
C GLU A 127 -16.48 1.69 5.62
N LEU A 128 -15.72 0.73 5.09
CA LEU A 128 -14.26 0.77 5.12
C LEU A 128 -13.72 1.98 4.34
N ARG A 129 -14.35 2.30 3.21
CA ARG A 129 -14.07 3.52 2.45
C ARG A 129 -14.37 4.75 3.31
N GLN A 130 -15.57 4.88 3.86
CA GLN A 130 -15.93 6.03 4.70
C GLN A 130 -15.04 6.20 5.94
N ALA A 131 -14.61 5.12 6.58
CA ALA A 131 -13.81 5.16 7.81
C ALA A 131 -12.33 5.50 7.57
N PHE A 132 -11.81 5.26 6.36
CA PHE A 132 -10.37 5.37 6.06
C PHE A 132 -10.05 6.32 4.92
N GLU A 133 -11.02 6.68 4.10
CA GLU A 133 -10.89 7.74 3.13
C GLU A 133 -10.93 9.08 3.86
N PRO A 134 -9.92 9.95 3.67
CA PRO A 134 -9.94 11.27 4.28
C PRO A 134 -11.25 11.99 3.91
N PRO A 135 -11.95 12.61 4.87
CA PRO A 135 -13.01 13.55 4.55
C PRO A 135 -12.47 14.56 3.53
N GLU A 136 -13.23 14.82 2.46
CA GLU A 136 -12.89 15.80 1.42
C GLU A 136 -11.70 15.44 0.49
N ASN A 137 -11.37 14.16 0.33
CA ASN A 137 -10.29 13.75 -0.58
C ASN A 137 -10.49 14.25 -2.04
N GLU A 138 -11.72 14.28 -2.54
CA GLU A 138 -12.04 14.78 -3.88
C GLU A 138 -11.93 16.30 -3.96
N PHE A 139 -12.43 17.02 -2.95
CA PHE A 139 -12.32 18.47 -2.90
C PHE A 139 -10.85 18.90 -2.84
N ARG A 140 -10.05 18.21 -2.02
CA ARG A 140 -8.60 18.43 -1.95
C ARG A 140 -7.91 18.12 -3.28
N SER A 141 -8.20 16.98 -3.89
CA SER A 141 -7.59 16.61 -5.18
C SER A 141 -7.97 17.61 -6.28
N ARG A 142 -9.21 18.11 -6.26
CA ARG A 142 -9.68 19.17 -7.16
C ARG A 142 -8.93 20.49 -6.92
N ALA A 143 -8.79 20.93 -5.66
CA ALA A 143 -8.05 22.14 -5.32
C ALA A 143 -6.57 22.01 -5.73
N GLU A 144 -5.92 20.91 -5.38
CA GLU A 144 -4.52 20.64 -5.77
C GLU A 144 -4.33 20.57 -7.29
N PHE A 145 -5.32 20.06 -8.03
CA PHE A 145 -5.26 20.05 -9.48
C PHE A 145 -5.39 21.47 -10.06
N LEU A 146 -6.31 22.29 -9.55
CA LEU A 146 -6.50 23.68 -10.00
C LEU A 146 -5.28 24.57 -9.72
N ASP A 147 -4.55 24.28 -8.65
CA ASP A 147 -3.31 24.97 -8.26
C ASP A 147 -2.04 24.29 -8.82
N LEU A 148 -2.19 23.28 -9.68
CA LEU A 148 -1.08 22.47 -10.19
C LEU A 148 -0.09 23.32 -11.00
N GLN A 149 1.20 23.24 -10.64
CA GLN A 149 2.31 23.89 -11.34
C GLN A 149 3.42 22.87 -11.64
N GLN A 150 4.08 23.02 -12.77
CA GLN A 150 5.22 22.17 -13.15
C GLN A 150 6.43 22.45 -12.26
N ASP A 151 6.68 23.72 -11.93
CA ASP A 151 7.80 24.18 -11.11
C ASP A 151 9.14 23.55 -11.56
N LYS A 152 9.76 22.75 -10.68
CA LYS A 152 11.06 22.09 -10.89
C LYS A 152 10.91 20.66 -11.42
N HIS A 153 9.69 20.19 -11.66
CA HIS A 153 9.43 18.83 -12.12
C HIS A 153 9.59 18.75 -13.63
N ASP A 154 10.13 17.63 -14.12
CA ASP A 154 10.08 17.31 -15.55
C ASP A 154 8.62 17.14 -16.02
N VAL A 155 8.39 17.28 -17.33
CA VAL A 155 7.03 17.27 -17.89
C VAL A 155 6.34 15.92 -17.63
N HIS A 156 7.09 14.83 -17.61
CA HIS A 156 6.55 13.51 -17.32
C HIS A 156 6.06 13.39 -15.87
N ALA A 157 6.85 13.81 -14.88
CA ALA A 157 6.45 13.82 -13.47
C ALA A 157 5.24 14.74 -13.22
N TYR A 158 5.22 15.90 -13.87
CA TYR A 158 4.08 16.82 -13.85
C TYR A 158 2.81 16.18 -14.44
N ALA A 159 2.92 15.52 -15.59
CA ALA A 159 1.81 14.81 -16.23
C ALA A 159 1.27 13.66 -15.37
N GLN A 160 2.14 12.89 -14.72
CA GLN A 160 1.70 11.82 -13.81
C GLN A 160 0.95 12.40 -12.60
N ARG A 161 1.40 13.54 -12.07
CA ARG A 161 0.69 14.23 -10.98
C ARG A 161 -0.68 14.72 -11.42
N ALA A 162 -0.79 15.31 -12.61
CA ALA A 162 -2.07 15.71 -13.19
C ALA A 162 -3.05 14.52 -13.31
N ARG A 163 -2.60 13.40 -13.87
CA ARG A 163 -3.41 12.18 -13.99
C ARG A 163 -3.87 11.65 -12.64
N TYR A 164 -2.96 11.60 -11.67
CA TYR A 164 -3.27 11.13 -10.33
C TYR A 164 -4.36 11.96 -9.67
N LEU A 165 -4.24 13.29 -9.70
CA LEU A 165 -5.20 14.19 -9.08
C LEU A 165 -6.59 14.10 -9.74
N VAL A 166 -6.64 14.03 -11.07
CA VAL A 166 -7.90 13.86 -11.80
C VAL A 166 -8.52 12.48 -11.51
N SER A 167 -7.70 11.42 -11.40
CA SER A 167 -8.18 10.07 -11.09
C SER A 167 -8.81 9.95 -9.70
N ASN A 168 -8.48 10.85 -8.76
CA ASN A 168 -9.07 10.86 -7.43
C ASN A 168 -10.46 11.50 -7.40
N ILE A 169 -10.89 12.18 -8.46
CA ILE A 169 -12.18 12.90 -8.53
C ILE A 169 -13.18 12.02 -9.29
N VAL A 170 -13.91 11.16 -8.59
CA VAL A 170 -14.76 10.12 -9.21
C VAL A 170 -16.23 10.54 -9.24
N THR A 171 -16.73 11.21 -8.19
CA THR A 171 -18.17 11.47 -8.07
C THR A 171 -18.67 12.60 -8.97
N ASN A 172 -17.88 13.66 -9.15
CA ASN A 172 -18.22 14.80 -10.00
C ASN A 172 -17.00 15.22 -10.84
N PRO A 173 -16.72 14.52 -11.95
CA PRO A 173 -15.52 14.77 -12.73
C PRO A 173 -15.54 16.19 -13.33
N MET A 174 -14.38 16.82 -13.36
CA MET A 174 -14.21 18.11 -14.05
C MET A 174 -14.43 17.95 -15.55
N ASP A 175 -14.89 19.02 -16.22
CA ASP A 175 -14.94 19.04 -17.67
C ASP A 175 -13.53 19.04 -18.28
N GLU A 176 -13.40 18.52 -19.51
CA GLU A 176 -12.11 18.40 -20.18
C GLU A 176 -11.47 19.76 -20.46
N ALA A 177 -12.25 20.80 -20.76
CA ALA A 177 -11.70 22.13 -21.01
C ALA A 177 -11.02 22.69 -19.76
N THR A 178 -11.63 22.56 -18.58
CA THR A 178 -11.00 22.96 -17.32
C THR A 178 -9.73 22.15 -17.05
N LYS A 179 -9.73 20.83 -17.31
CA LYS A 179 -8.53 20.00 -17.15
C LYS A 179 -7.39 20.45 -18.05
N VAL A 180 -7.67 20.65 -19.34
CA VAL A 180 -6.70 21.09 -20.35
C VAL A 180 -6.13 22.45 -20.00
N VAL A 181 -7.00 23.44 -19.74
CA VAL A 181 -6.58 24.82 -19.43
C VAL A 181 -5.73 24.87 -18.18
N THR A 182 -6.12 24.13 -17.14
CA THR A 182 -5.35 24.04 -15.88
C THR A 182 -3.97 23.43 -16.14
N PHE A 183 -3.91 22.30 -16.84
CA PHE A 183 -2.65 21.64 -17.18
C PHE A 183 -1.73 22.54 -18.01
N MET A 184 -2.26 23.20 -19.05
CA MET A 184 -1.51 24.11 -19.91
C MET A 184 -1.01 25.36 -19.17
N LYS A 185 -1.83 25.91 -18.28
CA LYS A 185 -1.47 27.09 -17.48
C LYS A 185 -0.34 26.77 -16.50
N GLY A 186 -0.38 25.60 -15.88
CA GLY A 186 0.61 25.14 -14.91
C GLY A 186 1.96 24.71 -15.50
N LEU A 187 2.06 24.51 -16.82
CA LEU A 187 3.34 24.24 -17.47
C LEU A 187 4.31 25.42 -17.29
N GLY A 188 5.60 25.08 -17.13
CA GLY A 188 6.67 26.08 -17.12
C GLY A 188 6.73 26.82 -18.46
N ASP A 189 7.09 28.10 -18.42
CA ASP A 189 7.21 28.89 -19.65
C ASP A 189 8.32 28.33 -20.53
N GLY A 190 8.00 28.03 -21.79
CA GLY A 190 8.92 27.38 -22.72
C GLY A 190 8.25 26.87 -24.00
N PRO A 191 9.00 26.14 -24.83
CA PRO A 191 8.51 25.68 -26.14
C PRO A 191 7.35 24.70 -26.01
N VAL A 192 7.37 23.79 -25.02
CA VAL A 192 6.28 22.84 -24.74
C VAL A 192 4.96 23.58 -24.50
N LYS A 193 4.95 24.54 -23.58
CA LYS A 193 3.76 25.37 -23.30
C LYS A 193 3.31 26.12 -24.55
N THR A 194 4.24 26.75 -25.26
CA THR A 194 3.95 27.51 -26.50
C THR A 194 3.32 26.63 -27.57
N TYR A 195 3.81 25.41 -27.76
CA TYR A 195 3.28 24.46 -28.72
C TYR A 195 1.84 24.06 -28.37
N LEU A 196 1.57 23.74 -27.09
CA LEU A 196 0.22 23.38 -26.65
C LEU A 196 -0.80 24.51 -26.83
N PHE A 197 -0.41 25.78 -26.64
CA PHE A 197 -1.28 26.94 -26.90
C PHE A 197 -1.53 27.21 -28.38
N ARG A 198 -0.81 26.53 -29.30
CA ARG A 198 -1.08 26.58 -30.74
C ARG A 198 -2.00 25.45 -31.18
N GLU A 199 -1.80 24.25 -30.64
CA GLU A 199 -2.55 23.05 -31.05
C GLU A 199 -3.95 22.94 -30.42
N TYR A 200 -4.19 23.60 -29.28
CA TYR A 200 -5.47 23.57 -28.56
C TYR A 200 -6.06 22.14 -28.39
N PRO A 201 -5.38 21.27 -27.62
CA PRO A 201 -5.86 19.91 -27.39
C PRO A 201 -7.25 19.91 -26.75
N SER A 202 -8.12 18.96 -27.17
CA SER A 202 -9.49 18.86 -26.69
C SER A 202 -9.66 18.04 -25.41
N THR A 203 -8.63 17.30 -24.99
CA THR A 203 -8.64 16.46 -23.79
C THR A 203 -7.32 16.54 -23.04
N LEU A 204 -7.33 16.24 -21.73
CA LEU A 204 -6.13 16.25 -20.90
C LEU A 204 -5.07 15.26 -21.42
N GLU A 205 -5.48 14.07 -21.84
CA GLU A 205 -4.56 13.06 -22.35
C GLU A 205 -3.92 13.46 -23.69
N ALA A 206 -4.67 14.14 -24.56
CA ALA A 206 -4.10 14.73 -25.77
C ALA A 206 -3.06 15.80 -25.42
N ALA A 207 -3.37 16.68 -24.46
CA ALA A 207 -2.42 17.70 -23.98
C ALA A 207 -1.14 17.07 -23.42
N ILE A 208 -1.26 16.03 -22.59
CA ILE A 208 -0.09 15.31 -22.05
C ILE A 208 0.73 14.65 -23.15
N THR A 209 0.07 14.00 -24.12
CA THR A 209 0.74 13.32 -25.22
C THR A 209 1.54 14.31 -26.07
N LEU A 210 0.94 15.45 -26.43
CA LEU A 210 1.63 16.52 -27.15
C LEU A 210 2.78 17.11 -26.33
N ALA A 211 2.60 17.29 -25.02
CA ALA A 211 3.64 17.83 -24.15
C ALA A 211 4.86 16.89 -24.06
N MET A 212 4.63 15.58 -23.95
CA MET A 212 5.69 14.56 -23.95
C MET A 212 6.40 14.49 -25.31
N GLN A 213 5.65 14.56 -26.41
CA GLN A 213 6.19 14.56 -27.77
C GLN A 213 7.11 15.77 -27.99
N GLU A 214 6.67 16.96 -27.58
CA GLU A 214 7.43 18.19 -27.74
C GLU A 214 8.68 18.21 -26.84
N GLU A 215 8.56 17.79 -25.58
CA GLU A 215 9.73 17.66 -24.70
C GLU A 215 10.77 16.70 -25.30
N PHE A 216 10.32 15.58 -25.88
CA PHE A 216 11.20 14.62 -26.53
C PHE A 216 11.90 15.22 -27.77
N SER A 217 11.17 15.94 -28.62
CA SER A 217 11.73 16.63 -29.78
C SER A 217 12.81 17.64 -29.39
N LEU A 218 12.57 18.44 -28.33
CA LEU A 218 13.53 19.42 -27.82
C LEU A 218 14.81 18.78 -27.27
N ARG A 219 14.73 17.58 -26.70
CA ARG A 219 15.90 16.85 -26.19
C ARG A 219 16.75 16.23 -27.29
N GLN A 220 16.20 16.05 -28.49
CA GLN A 220 16.93 15.51 -29.65
C GLN A 220 17.51 16.58 -30.57
N ALA A 221 17.08 17.83 -30.44
CA ALA A 221 17.56 18.98 -31.21
C ALA A 221 18.85 19.57 -30.63
#